data_AF-A0A7K3LNV2-F1
#
_entry.id   AF-A0A7K3LNV2-F1
#
_cell.length_a   1.000
_cell.length_b   1.000
_cell.length_c   1.000
_cell.angle_alpha   90.00
_cell.angle_beta   90.00
_cell.angle_gamma   90.00
#
_symmetry.space_group_name_H-M   'P 1'
#
loop_
_entity.id
_entity.type
_entity.pdbx_description
1 polymer ?
#
loop_
_entity_poly.entity_id
_entity_poly.type
_entity_poly.pdbx_seq_one_letter_code
_entity_poly.pdbx_strand_id
1 'polypeptide(L)' 'MVASTHQGKAVSLAVPDLSAASAALWLTATLVLAGMAYYFLGYDQGAVSVFGSDTHIHEFVHDARHFLGFPCH' A
#
# COMPACT_ATOMS: atom_id res chain seq x y z
N MET A 1 58.48 -30.95 10.14
CA MET A 1 57.92 -30.00 9.15
C MET A 1 56.56 -29.55 9.69
N VAL A 2 56.49 -28.37 10.31
CA VAL A 2 55.23 -27.81 10.83
C VAL A 2 54.82 -26.70 9.88
N ALA A 3 53.68 -26.87 9.20
CA ALA A 3 53.12 -25.88 8.30
C ALA A 3 52.42 -24.77 9.11
N SER A 4 52.88 -23.53 9.00
CA SER A 4 52.17 -22.35 9.50
C SER A 4 51.03 -22.01 8.53
N THR A 5 49.81 -22.04 9.03
CA THR A 5 48.63 -21.57 8.31
C THR A 5 48.50 -20.06 8.47
N HIS A 6 48.60 -19.32 7.38
CA HIS A 6 48.27 -17.89 7.37
C HIS A 6 46.75 -17.72 7.39
N GLN A 7 46.22 -17.36 8.57
CA GLN A 7 44.83 -16.93 8.71
C GLN A 7 44.67 -15.53 8.10
N GLY A 8 44.06 -15.45 6.93
CA GLY A 8 43.72 -14.19 6.28
C GLY A 8 42.60 -13.48 7.05
N LYS A 9 42.84 -12.23 7.46
CA LYS A 9 41.86 -11.39 8.17
C LYS A 9 40.71 -11.05 7.22
N ALA A 10 39.52 -11.59 7.48
CA ALA A 10 38.32 -11.25 6.73
C ALA A 10 38.00 -9.76 6.89
N VAL A 11 37.81 -9.06 5.76
CA VAL A 11 37.36 -7.67 5.74
C VAL A 11 35.85 -7.67 5.90
N SER A 12 35.37 -7.14 7.03
CA SER A 12 33.95 -6.91 7.26
C SER A 12 33.58 -5.51 6.77
N LEU A 13 32.66 -5.43 5.81
CA LEU A 13 32.07 -4.18 5.34
C LEU A 13 30.85 -3.86 6.21
N ALA A 14 30.75 -2.62 6.65
CA ALA A 14 29.55 -2.15 7.36
C ALA A 14 28.36 -2.16 6.39
N VAL A 15 27.34 -2.95 6.71
CA VAL A 15 26.07 -2.97 5.98
C VAL A 15 25.13 -1.94 6.61
N PRO A 16 24.49 -1.07 5.82
CA PRO A 16 23.54 -0.09 6.35
C PRO A 16 22.32 -0.78 6.96
N ASP A 17 21.84 -0.27 8.10
CA ASP A 17 20.57 -0.70 8.69
C ASP A 17 19.41 -0.08 7.90
N LEU A 18 18.54 -0.94 7.37
CA LEU A 18 17.39 -0.56 6.55
C LEU A 18 16.07 -0.60 7.33
N SER A 19 16.11 -0.86 8.64
CA SER A 19 14.92 -1.00 9.49
C SER A 19 13.97 0.20 9.37
N ALA A 20 14.50 1.42 9.46
CA ALA A 20 13.73 2.65 9.35
C ALA A 20 13.15 2.85 7.94
N ALA A 21 13.91 2.55 6.89
CA ALA A 21 13.45 2.66 5.51
C ALA A 21 12.32 1.65 5.22
N SER A 22 12.47 0.41 5.69
CA SER A 22 11.44 -0.63 5.58
C SER A 22 10.16 -0.24 6.33
N ALA A 23 10.30 0.25 7.57
CA ALA A 23 9.17 0.74 8.35
C ALA A 23 8.46 1.91 7.65
N ALA A 24 9.22 2.89 7.14
CA ALA A 24 8.66 4.01 6.40
C ALA A 24 7.88 3.55 5.17
N LEU A 25 8.44 2.62 4.38
CA LEU A 25 7.77 2.06 3.21
C LEU A 25 6.44 1.39 3.57
N TRP A 26 6.43 0.53 4.59
CA TRP A 26 5.22 -0.16 5.03
C TRP A 26 4.16 0.79 5.57
N LEU A 27 4.56 1.77 6.38
CA LEU A 27 3.65 2.77 6.93
C LEU A 27 3.06 3.64 5.82
N THR A 28 3.89 4.13 4.89
CA THR A 28 3.43 4.94 3.77
C THR A 28 2.50 4.15 2.85
N ALA A 29 2.86 2.93 2.48
CA ALA A 29 2.02 2.08 1.64
C ALA A 29 0.65 1.82 2.31
N THR A 30 0.66 1.48 3.60
CA THR A 30 -0.57 1.23 4.36
C THR A 30 -1.44 2.48 4.45
N LEU A 31 -0.84 3.64 4.73
CA LEU A 31 -1.55 4.91 4.81
C LEU A 31 -2.21 5.27 3.48
N VAL A 32 -1.49 5.10 2.36
CA VAL A 32 -2.03 5.37 1.02
C VAL A 32 -3.20 4.44 0.73
N LEU A 33 -3.05 3.13 0.97
CA LEU A 33 -4.13 2.16 0.75
C LEU A 33 -5.36 2.45 1.63
N ALA A 34 -5.15 2.79 2.90
CA ALA A 34 -6.23 3.18 3.80
C ALA A 34 -6.92 4.47 3.34
N GLY A 35 -6.15 5.46 2.87
CA GLY A 35 -6.67 6.70 2.30
C GLY A 35 -7.49 6.46 1.03
N MET A 36 -7.03 5.57 0.15
CA MET A 36 -7.78 5.17 -1.05
C MET A 36 -9.09 4.49 -0.67
N ALA A 37 -9.06 3.53 0.25
CA ALA A 37 -10.27 2.87 0.75
C ALA A 37 -11.25 3.89 1.34
N TYR A 38 -10.76 4.82 2.17
CA TYR A 38 -11.58 5.88 2.74
C TYR A 38 -12.19 6.80 1.67
N TYR A 39 -11.42 7.19 0.65
CA TYR A 39 -11.89 8.00 -0.47
C TYR A 39 -13.02 7.29 -1.24
N PHE A 40 -12.80 6.04 -1.67
CA PHE A 40 -13.79 5.32 -2.48
C PHE A 40 -15.05 4.94 -1.68
N LEU A 41 -14.92 4.60 -0.40
CA LEU A 41 -16.07 4.23 0.43
C LEU A 41 -16.87 5.46 0.91
N GLY A 42 -16.21 6.60 1.14
CA GLY A 42 -16.82 7.77 1.78
C GLY A 42 -17.09 8.94 0.84
N TYR A 43 -16.12 9.31 0.00
CA TYR A 43 -16.14 10.52 -0.80
C TYR A 43 -16.80 10.29 -2.16
N ASP A 44 -16.42 9.20 -2.84
CA ASP A 44 -16.90 8.87 -4.19
C ASP A 44 -18.35 8.36 -4.25
N GLN A 45 -19.11 8.48 -3.14
CA GLN A 45 -20.54 8.15 -3.07
C GLN A 45 -21.45 9.33 -3.49
N GLY A 46 -20.92 10.29 -4.24
CA GLY A 46 -21.65 11.47 -4.72
C GLY A 46 -21.66 12.68 -3.76
N ALA A 47 -21.05 12.58 -2.58
CA ALA A 47 -20.97 13.69 -1.62
C ALA A 47 -19.86 14.70 -1.96
N VAL A 48 -18.66 14.20 -2.31
CA VAL A 48 -17.50 15.01 -2.72
C VAL A 48 -16.60 14.15 -3.62
N SER A 49 -16.45 14.48 -4.90
CA SER A 49 -15.45 13.85 -5.78
C SER A 49 -14.31 14.82 -6.07
N VAL A 50 -13.08 14.35 -5.83
CA VAL A 50 -11.85 15.13 -6.09
C VAL A 50 -11.59 15.25 -7.60
N PHE A 51 -12.19 14.37 -8.40
CA PHE A 51 -12.08 14.38 -9.86
C PHE A 51 -13.27 15.06 -10.55
N GLY A 52 -14.11 15.78 -9.81
CA GLY A 52 -15.21 16.58 -10.35
C GLY A 52 -16.58 15.96 -10.11
N SER A 53 -17.46 15.96 -11.12
CA SER A 53 -18.77 15.30 -11.05
C SER A 53 -18.74 13.83 -11.49
N ASP A 54 -17.55 13.26 -11.63
CA ASP A 54 -17.34 11.89 -12.07
C ASP A 54 -17.41 10.93 -10.87
N THR A 55 -18.33 9.95 -10.96
CA THR A 55 -18.63 8.94 -9.93
C THR A 55 -18.76 7.53 -10.56
N HIS A 56 -17.89 7.18 -11.51
CA HIS A 56 -17.95 5.87 -12.17
C HIS A 56 -17.92 4.66 -11.21
N ILE A 57 -17.23 4.77 -10.07
CA ILE A 57 -17.22 3.68 -9.08
C ILE A 57 -18.55 3.61 -8.34
N HIS A 58 -19.17 4.76 -8.02
CA HIS A 58 -20.52 4.80 -7.47
C HIS A 58 -21.50 4.05 -8.37
N GLU A 59 -21.53 4.36 -9.67
CA GLU A 59 -22.42 3.74 -10.64
C GLU A 59 -22.14 2.24 -10.79
N PHE A 60 -20.86 1.84 -10.87
CA PHE A 60 -20.48 0.43 -10.94
C PHE A 60 -20.98 -0.37 -9.72
N VAL A 61 -20.76 0.16 -8.51
CA VAL A 61 -21.21 -0.50 -7.26
C VAL A 61 -22.73 -0.47 -7.16
N HIS A 62 -23.36 0.62 -7.56
CA HIS A 62 -24.80 0.78 -7.62
C HIS A 62 -25.44 -0.24 -8.57
N ASP A 63 -24.86 -0.46 -9.75
CA ASP A 63 -25.34 -1.45 -10.72
C ASP A 63 -25.08 -2.89 -10.26
N ALA A 64 -23.94 -3.16 -9.61
CA ALA A 64 -23.65 -4.47 -9.04
C ALA A 64 -24.66 -4.86 -7.94
N ARG A 65 -25.11 -3.91 -7.10
CA ARG A 65 -26.15 -4.20 -6.09
C ARG A 65 -27.48 -4.56 -6.75
N HIS A 66 -27.85 -3.85 -7.82
CA HIS A 66 -29.06 -4.14 -8.58
C HIS A 66 -28.98 -5.49 -9.27
N PHE A 67 -27.82 -5.83 -9.84
CA PHE A 67 -27.56 -7.14 -10.42
C PHE A 67 -27.71 -8.27 -9.38
N LEU A 68 -27.31 -8.03 -8.14
CA LEU A 68 -27.48 -8.95 -7.01
C LEU A 68 -28.91 -8.92 -6.41
N GLY A 69 -29.83 -8.14 -6.98
CA GLY A 69 -31.23 -8.06 -6.56
C GLY A 69 -31.50 -7.19 -5.33
N PHE A 70 -30.51 -6.43 -4.85
CA PHE A 70 -30.70 -5.51 -3.74
C PHE A 70 -31.42 -4.22 -4.20
N PRO A 71 -32.53 -3.81 -3.54
CA PRO A 71 -33.25 -2.61 -3.91
C PRO A 71 -32.51 -1.32 -3.52
N CYS A 72 -33.02 -0.21 -4.07
CA CYS A 72 -32.45 1.12 -4.15
C CYS A 72 -33.55 2.16 -3.87
N HIS A 73 -33.21 3.32 -3.27
CA HIS A 73 -34.13 4.43 -2.96
C HIS A 73 -33.47 5.76 -3.29
#